data_AF-A0A0T5ZA46-F1
#
_entry.id   AF-A0A0T5ZA46-F1
#
_cell.length_a   1.000
_cell.length_b   1.000
_cell.length_c   1.000
_cell.angle_alpha   90.00
_cell.angle_beta   90.00
_cell.angle_gamma   90.00
#
_symmetry.space_group_name_H-M   'P 1'
#
loop_
_entity.id
_entity.type
_entity.pdbx_description
1 polymer ?
#
loop_
_entity_poly.entity_id
_entity_poly.type
_entity_poly.pdbx_seq_one_letter_code
_entity_poly.pdbx_strand_id
1 'polypeptide(L)'
;AQGLALISSASERYGWGVDLAEVARIWKGGCIIRARLLDAIRDAYSDQQPANLMLAGDLSLQLQGVQGAWRRVVGQAAGNGIPVPVLSASLGYFDSYRTARLPQNLIQAQRDAFGAHTYERIDQPERGAIHSEW
;
A
#
# COMPACT_ATOMS: atom_id res chain seq x y z
N ALA A 1 0.04 -7.43 2.29
CA ALA A 1 0.10 -5.98 2.55
C ALA A 1 -1.29 -5.35 2.58
N GLN A 2 -1.93 -5.11 1.43
CA GLN A 2 -3.22 -4.39 1.36
C GLN A 2 -4.33 -4.99 2.23
N GLY A 3 -4.55 -6.31 2.18
CA GLY A 3 -5.59 -6.96 3.00
C GLY A 3 -5.35 -6.85 4.52
N LEU A 4 -4.09 -6.91 4.96
CA LEU A 4 -3.73 -6.75 6.36
C LEU A 4 -3.87 -5.28 6.81
N ALA A 5 -3.52 -4.32 5.95
CA ALA A 5 -3.75 -2.90 6.21
C ALA A 5 -5.25 -2.57 6.34
N LEU A 6 -6.10 -3.21 5.53
CA LEU A 6 -7.55 -3.10 5.65
C LEU A 6 -8.05 -3.63 6.99
N ILE A 7 -7.58 -4.81 7.41
CA ILE A 7 -7.95 -5.40 8.72
C ILE A 7 -7.48 -4.50 9.87
N SER A 8 -6.25 -3.98 9.81
CA SER A 8 -5.72 -3.04 10.82
C SER A 8 -6.60 -1.81 10.94
N SER A 9 -6.91 -1.15 9.81
CA SER A 9 -7.74 0.05 9.80
C SER A 9 -9.16 -0.22 10.31
N ALA A 10 -9.75 -1.37 9.99
CA ALA A 10 -11.04 -1.77 10.54
C ALA A 10 -10.96 -2.02 12.06
N SER A 11 -9.92 -2.71 12.52
CA SER A 11 -9.69 -2.97 13.94
C SER A 11 -9.58 -1.67 14.74
N GLU A 12 -8.82 -0.69 14.24
CA GLU A 12 -8.70 0.64 14.85
C GLU A 12 -10.04 1.38 14.87
N ARG A 13 -10.73 1.42 13.72
CA ARG A 13 -12.01 2.13 13.58
C ARG A 13 -13.10 1.57 14.50
N TYR A 14 -13.16 0.26 14.65
CA TYR A 14 -14.22 -0.42 15.37
C TYR A 14 -13.82 -0.91 16.77
N GLY A 15 -12.57 -0.66 17.20
CA GLY A 15 -12.08 -1.05 18.53
C GLY A 15 -12.03 -2.56 18.75
N TRP A 16 -11.78 -3.35 17.70
CA TRP A 16 -11.84 -4.81 17.78
C TRP A 16 -10.59 -5.45 18.42
N GLY A 17 -9.46 -4.74 18.43
CA GLY A 17 -8.21 -5.28 18.98
C GLY A 17 -7.71 -6.53 18.23
N VAL A 18 -7.86 -6.55 16.91
CA VAL A 18 -7.45 -7.68 16.06
C VAL A 18 -5.93 -7.87 16.10
N ASP A 19 -5.51 -9.08 16.47
CA ASP A 19 -4.11 -9.52 16.40
C ASP A 19 -3.79 -10.07 15.01
N LEU A 20 -2.96 -9.34 14.24
CA LEU A 20 -2.58 -9.72 12.88
C LEU A 20 -1.65 -10.93 12.81
N ALA A 21 -0.86 -11.20 13.86
CA ALA A 21 -0.04 -12.40 13.93
C ALA A 21 -0.93 -13.64 14.12
N GLU A 22 -1.94 -13.53 14.98
CA GLU A 22 -2.91 -14.60 15.21
C GLU A 22 -3.78 -14.86 13.97
N VAL A 23 -4.20 -13.80 13.25
CA VAL A 23 -4.89 -13.91 11.96
C VAL A 23 -4.05 -14.71 10.95
N ALA A 24 -2.75 -14.40 10.82
CA ALA A 24 -1.86 -15.13 9.93
C ALA A 24 -1.69 -16.60 10.35
N ARG A 25 -1.64 -16.88 11.66
CA ARG A 25 -1.56 -18.24 12.21
C ARG A 25 -2.79 -19.07 11.87
N ILE A 26 -4.00 -18.54 12.07
CA ILE A 26 -5.24 -19.29 11.79
C ILE A 26 -5.42 -19.56 10.30
N TRP A 27 -4.98 -18.66 9.41
CA TRP A 27 -5.01 -18.88 7.96
C TRP A 27 -4.04 -19.97 7.49
N LYS A 28 -3.16 -20.48 8.35
CA LYS A 28 -2.35 -21.65 8.01
C LYS A 28 -3.16 -22.96 8.08
N GLY A 29 -4.18 -23.01 8.93
CA GLY A 29 -4.95 -24.22 9.20
C GLY A 29 -6.16 -24.36 8.29
N GLY A 30 -6.10 -25.27 7.32
CA GLY A 30 -7.28 -25.76 6.58
C GLY A 30 -7.89 -24.81 5.54
N CYS A 31 -7.55 -23.51 5.54
CA CYS A 31 -8.09 -22.58 4.55
C CYS A 31 -7.43 -22.73 3.16
N ILE A 32 -8.09 -22.18 2.13
CA ILE A 32 -7.68 -22.28 0.72
C ILE A 32 -6.35 -21.54 0.47
N ILE A 33 -6.09 -20.43 1.19
CA ILE A 33 -4.92 -19.57 0.98
C ILE A 33 -3.67 -20.00 1.77
N ARG A 34 -3.68 -21.22 2.33
CA ARG A 34 -2.54 -21.74 3.12
C ARG A 34 -1.25 -21.72 2.29
N ALA A 35 -0.20 -21.12 2.84
CA ALA A 35 1.10 -21.02 2.17
C ALA A 35 2.23 -20.81 3.18
N ARG A 36 3.48 -21.17 2.79
CA ARG A 36 4.70 -20.86 3.57
C ARG A 36 4.85 -19.35 3.83
N LEU A 37 4.31 -18.50 2.94
CA LEU A 37 4.30 -17.05 3.12
C LEU A 37 3.58 -16.62 4.42
N LEU A 38 2.58 -17.38 4.89
CA LEU A 38 1.86 -17.03 6.12
C LEU A 38 2.72 -17.13 7.37
N ASP A 39 3.76 -17.98 7.38
CA ASP A 39 4.72 -18.03 8.49
C ASP A 39 5.52 -16.72 8.54
N ALA A 40 6.03 -16.25 7.40
CA ALA A 40 6.74 -14.96 7.33
C ALA A 40 5.85 -13.76 7.70
N ILE A 41 4.54 -13.81 7.37
CA ILE A 41 3.58 -12.78 7.78
C ILE A 41 3.36 -12.81 9.30
N ARG A 42 3.15 -13.99 9.88
CA ARG A 42 3.02 -14.16 11.34
C ARG A 42 4.25 -13.58 12.03
N ASP A 43 5.44 -14.01 11.63
CA ASP A 43 6.70 -13.62 12.27
C ASP A 43 6.91 -12.09 12.20
N ALA A 44 6.61 -11.48 11.05
CA ALA A 44 6.65 -10.02 10.89
C ALA A 44 5.76 -9.28 11.91
N TYR A 45 4.55 -9.77 12.17
CA TYR A 45 3.62 -9.15 13.13
C TYR A 45 3.86 -9.57 14.58
N SER A 46 4.52 -10.69 14.84
CA SER A 46 4.95 -11.08 16.18
C SER A 46 6.12 -10.22 16.68
N ASP A 47 7.07 -9.89 15.81
CA ASP A 47 8.32 -9.25 16.23
C ASP A 47 8.33 -7.72 16.03
N GLN A 48 7.85 -7.24 14.89
CA GLN A 48 8.05 -5.85 14.45
C GLN A 48 6.79 -5.00 14.49
N GLN A 49 5.61 -5.63 14.39
CA GLN A 49 4.31 -4.96 14.23
C GLN A 49 4.35 -3.79 13.23
N PRO A 50 4.78 -4.02 11.97
CA PRO A 50 4.98 -2.95 11.02
C PRO A 50 3.64 -2.33 10.61
N ALA A 51 3.63 -1.00 10.42
CA ALA A 51 2.46 -0.28 9.89
C ALA A 51 1.98 -0.82 8.53
N ASN A 52 2.87 -1.44 7.77
CA ASN A 52 2.53 -2.18 6.56
C ASN A 52 3.50 -3.35 6.37
N LEU A 53 3.00 -4.51 5.95
CA LEU A 53 3.81 -5.71 5.70
C LEU A 53 4.97 -5.47 4.72
N MET A 54 4.85 -4.53 3.77
CA MET A 54 5.95 -4.21 2.84
C MET A 54 7.18 -3.60 3.55
N LEU A 55 7.04 -3.15 4.79
CA LEU A 55 8.10 -2.58 5.61
C LEU A 55 8.76 -3.62 6.52
N ALA A 56 8.22 -4.83 6.61
CA ALA A 56 8.80 -5.91 7.40
C ALA A 56 10.17 -6.31 6.83
N GLY A 57 11.22 -6.35 7.65
CA GLY A 57 12.63 -6.45 7.21
C GLY A 57 12.87 -7.46 6.06
N ASP A 58 12.65 -8.75 6.31
CA ASP A 58 12.92 -9.80 5.32
C ASP A 58 12.04 -9.69 4.06
N LEU A 59 10.77 -9.34 4.22
CA LEU A 59 9.84 -9.19 3.09
C LEU A 59 10.17 -7.96 2.25
N SER A 60 10.60 -6.87 2.88
CA SER A 60 11.07 -5.66 2.21
C SER A 60 12.30 -5.96 1.35
N LEU A 61 13.28 -6.68 1.90
CA LEU A 61 14.48 -7.11 1.16
C LEU A 61 14.11 -8.02 -0.02
N GLN A 62 13.19 -8.97 0.17
CA GLN A 62 12.70 -9.82 -0.92
C GLN A 62 12.03 -8.99 -2.02
N LEU A 63 11.14 -8.05 -1.68
CA LEU A 63 10.49 -7.15 -2.64
C LEU A 63 11.50 -6.33 -3.44
N GLN A 64 12.53 -5.81 -2.77
CA GLN A 64 13.64 -5.10 -3.43
C GLN A 64 14.41 -6.00 -4.40
N GLY A 65 14.61 -7.27 -4.05
CA GLY A 65 15.27 -8.25 -4.92
C GLY A 65 14.45 -8.62 -6.17
N VAL A 66 13.12 -8.70 -6.05
CA VAL A 66 12.26 -9.16 -7.17
C VAL A 66 11.70 -8.03 -8.04
N GLN A 67 11.66 -6.77 -7.58
CA GLN A 67 10.99 -5.68 -8.31
C GLN A 67 11.52 -5.48 -9.74
N GLY A 68 12.80 -5.74 -10.00
CA GLY A 68 13.38 -5.61 -11.34
C GLY A 68 12.77 -6.61 -12.33
N ALA A 69 12.63 -7.88 -11.92
CA ALA A 69 11.98 -8.91 -12.73
C ALA A 69 10.48 -8.64 -12.90
N TRP A 70 9.82 -8.20 -11.84
CA TRP A 70 8.42 -7.84 -11.85
C TRP A 70 8.10 -6.74 -12.88
N ARG A 71 8.91 -5.67 -12.91
CA ARG A 71 8.78 -4.58 -13.90
C ARG A 71 8.96 -5.09 -15.33
N ARG A 72 9.94 -5.97 -15.58
CA ARG A 72 10.15 -6.56 -16.91
C ARG A 72 8.92 -7.35 -17.36
N VAL A 73 8.34 -8.17 -16.49
CA VAL A 73 7.12 -8.93 -16.80
C VAL A 73 5.97 -8.00 -17.15
N VAL A 74 5.70 -6.98 -16.33
CA VAL A 74 4.61 -6.02 -16.57
C VAL A 74 4.84 -5.25 -17.88
N GLY A 75 6.06 -4.78 -18.14
CA GLY A 75 6.40 -4.05 -19.37
C GLY A 75 6.27 -4.92 -20.64
N GLN A 76 6.76 -6.16 -20.60
CA GLN A 76 6.63 -7.10 -21.71
C GLN A 76 5.16 -7.46 -21.98
N ALA A 77 4.38 -7.71 -20.93
CA ALA A 77 2.96 -7.99 -21.07
C ALA A 77 2.22 -6.82 -21.75
N ALA A 78 2.48 -5.58 -21.31
CA ALA A 78 1.90 -4.39 -21.91
C ALA A 78 2.31 -4.23 -23.38
N GLY A 79 3.60 -4.41 -23.70
CA GLY A 79 4.12 -4.30 -25.07
C GLY A 79 3.56 -5.35 -26.05
N ASN A 80 3.11 -6.49 -25.53
CA ASN A 80 2.53 -7.58 -26.33
C ASN A 80 1.00 -7.66 -26.24
N GLY A 81 0.34 -6.69 -25.60
CA GLY A 81 -1.12 -6.70 -25.45
C GLY A 81 -1.66 -7.82 -24.55
N ILE A 82 -0.86 -8.35 -23.62
CA ILE A 82 -1.25 -9.40 -22.68
C ILE A 82 -1.79 -8.74 -21.39
N PRO A 83 -3.06 -8.98 -21.02
CA PRO A 83 -3.64 -8.38 -19.82
C PRO A 83 -3.09 -9.00 -18.54
N VAL A 84 -2.52 -8.17 -17.67
CA VAL A 84 -1.96 -8.58 -16.37
C VAL A 84 -2.46 -7.70 -15.21
N PRO A 85 -3.79 -7.55 -15.03
CA PRO A 85 -4.37 -6.53 -14.15
C PRO A 85 -3.88 -6.61 -12.70
N VAL A 86 -3.70 -7.82 -12.16
CA VAL A 86 -3.22 -8.00 -10.78
C VAL A 86 -1.74 -7.62 -10.65
N LEU A 87 -0.90 -7.99 -11.62
CA LEU A 87 0.55 -7.68 -11.58
C LEU A 87 0.80 -6.19 -11.78
N SER A 88 0.09 -5.54 -12.71
CA SER A 88 0.22 -4.12 -12.97
C SER A 88 -0.31 -3.28 -11.81
N ALA A 89 -1.49 -3.60 -11.28
CA ALA A 89 -2.06 -2.88 -10.14
C ALA A 89 -1.22 -3.04 -8.86
N SER A 90 -0.71 -4.25 -8.61
CA SER A 90 0.18 -4.50 -7.46
C SER A 90 1.48 -3.70 -7.59
N LEU A 91 2.04 -3.56 -8.80
CA LEU A 91 3.25 -2.77 -9.04
C LEU A 91 2.95 -1.28 -8.85
N GLY A 92 1.83 -0.81 -9.38
CA GLY A 92 1.35 0.55 -9.17
C GLY A 92 1.15 0.89 -7.70
N TYR A 93 0.61 -0.03 -6.89
CA TYR A 93 0.50 0.15 -5.44
C TYR A 93 1.86 0.21 -4.76
N PHE A 94 2.77 -0.72 -5.08
CA PHE A 94 4.13 -0.72 -4.54
C PHE A 94 4.86 0.60 -4.82
N ASP A 95 4.80 1.06 -6.08
CA ASP A 95 5.40 2.33 -6.49
C ASP A 95 4.73 3.54 -5.86
N SER A 96 3.40 3.51 -5.71
CA SER A 96 2.67 4.59 -5.05
C SER A 96 3.04 4.68 -3.57
N TYR A 97 3.08 3.54 -2.88
CA TYR A 97 3.32 3.48 -1.44
C TYR A 97 4.73 3.94 -1.05
N ARG A 98 5.75 3.63 -1.87
CA ARG A 98 7.14 4.02 -1.61
C ARG A 98 7.49 5.44 -2.08
N THR A 99 6.55 6.16 -2.68
CA THR A 99 6.79 7.50 -3.23
C THR A 99 6.33 8.56 -2.23
N ALA A 100 7.29 9.30 -1.66
CA ALA A 100 7.01 10.33 -0.65
C ALA A 100 6.19 11.52 -1.19
N ARG A 101 6.28 11.80 -2.51
CA ARG A 101 5.55 12.88 -3.17
C ARG A 101 4.86 12.35 -4.42
N LEU A 102 3.56 12.09 -4.30
CA LEU A 102 2.72 11.63 -5.39
C LEU A 102 2.03 12.80 -6.12
N PRO A 103 1.53 12.61 -7.35
CA PRO A 103 0.94 13.68 -8.15
C PRO A 103 -0.44 14.19 -7.66
N GLN A 104 -0.87 13.84 -6.45
CA GLN A 104 -2.12 14.29 -5.83
C GLN A 104 -2.12 15.81 -5.59
N ASN A 105 -0.96 16.48 -5.62
CA ASN A 105 -0.88 17.94 -5.64
C ASN A 105 -1.62 18.54 -6.85
N LEU A 106 -1.54 17.91 -8.03
CA LEU A 106 -2.30 18.35 -9.21
C LEU A 106 -3.80 18.11 -9.04
N ILE A 107 -4.18 16.98 -8.43
CA ILE A 107 -5.59 16.69 -8.11
C ILE A 107 -6.14 17.74 -7.15
N GLN A 108 -5.38 18.12 -6.12
CA GLN A 108 -5.76 19.20 -5.21
C GLN A 108 -5.93 20.54 -5.93
N ALA A 109 -4.99 20.90 -6.82
CA ALA A 109 -5.09 22.12 -7.62
C ALA A 109 -6.34 22.11 -8.54
N GLN A 110 -6.60 20.99 -9.22
CA GLN A 110 -7.79 20.84 -10.06
C GLN A 110 -9.09 21.03 -9.26
N ARG A 111 -9.20 20.34 -8.11
CA ARG A 111 -10.37 20.44 -7.22
C ARG A 111 -10.60 21.87 -6.72
N ASP A 112 -9.52 22.59 -6.40
CA ASP A 112 -9.61 23.99 -6.01
C ASP A 112 -10.06 24.88 -7.17
N ALA A 113 -9.49 24.69 -8.36
CA ALA A 113 -9.80 25.48 -9.55
C ALA A 113 -11.25 25.36 -10.02
N PHE A 114 -11.82 24.15 -10.09
CA PHE A 114 -13.20 23.98 -10.58
C PHE A 114 -14.27 24.09 -9.49
N GLY A 115 -13.89 23.99 -8.21
CA GLY A 115 -14.85 23.76 -7.12
C GLY A 115 -14.52 24.41 -5.78
N ALA A 116 -13.51 25.29 -5.71
CA ALA A 116 -13.09 25.98 -4.49
C ALA A 116 -12.90 25.04 -3.29
N HIS A 117 -12.43 23.81 -3.56
CA HIS A 117 -12.29 22.76 -2.54
C HIS A 117 -11.10 22.97 -1.61
N THR A 118 -10.30 24.02 -1.81
CA THR A 118 -9.09 24.34 -1.05
C THR A 118 -7.99 23.26 -1.14
N TYR A 119 -6.77 23.61 -0.74
CA TYR A 119 -5.65 22.68 -0.60
C TYR A 119 -4.69 23.13 0.50
N GLU A 120 -3.79 22.25 0.93
CA GLU A 120 -2.74 22.57 1.91
C GLU A 120 -1.38 22.70 1.23
N ARG A 121 -0.52 23.54 1.79
CA ARG A 121 0.85 23.75 1.32
C ARG A 121 1.85 23.03 2.21
N ILE A 122 2.80 22.36 1.57
CA ILE A 122 3.87 21.64 2.28
C ILE A 122 4.90 22.56 2.92
N ASP A 123 5.06 23.78 2.41
CA ASP A 123 6.03 24.76 2.89
C ASP A 123 5.44 25.68 3.99
N GLN A 124 4.12 25.66 4.16
CA GLN A 124 3.39 26.44 5.16
C GLN A 124 2.21 25.61 5.72
N PRO A 125 2.48 24.44 6.33
CA PRO A 125 1.41 23.56 6.84
C PRO A 125 0.54 24.25 7.90
N GLU A 126 1.10 25.18 8.65
CA GLU A 126 0.40 25.96 9.68
C GLU A 126 -0.66 26.91 9.13
N ARG A 127 -0.63 27.24 7.84
CA ARG A 127 -1.70 28.04 7.21
C ARG A 127 -3.01 27.27 7.05
N GLY A 128 -2.97 25.93 7.12
CA GLY A 128 -4.13 25.09 6.85
C GLY A 128 -4.62 25.21 5.41
N ALA A 129 -5.93 25.01 5.22
CA ALA A 129 -6.57 25.03 3.91
C ALA A 129 -6.57 26.43 3.27
N ILE A 130 -6.08 26.51 2.04
CA ILE A 130 -6.07 27.73 1.22
C ILE A 130 -6.85 27.55 -0.08
N HIS A 131 -7.49 28.63 -0.53
CA HIS A 131 -8.08 28.75 -1.86
C HIS A 131 -7.19 29.63 -2.75
N SER A 132 -7.11 29.36 -4.04
CA SER A 132 -6.46 30.23 -5.03
C SER A 132 -7.46 30.62 -6.12
N GLU A 133 -7.39 31.88 -6.56
CA GLU A 133 -8.07 32.34 -7.77
C GLU A 133 -7.17 31.98 -8.96
N TRP A 134 -7.59 31.00 -9.77
CA TRP A 134 -6.81 30.39 -10.85
C TRP A 134 -6.98 31.08 -12.20
#